data_AF-A0A1N6UZN9-F1
#
_entry.id   AF-A0A1N6UZN9-F1
#
_cell.length_a   1.000
_cell.length_b   1.000
_cell.length_c   1.000
_cell.angle_alpha   90.00
_cell.angle_beta   90.00
_cell.angle_gamma   90.00
#
_symmetry.space_group_name_H-M   'P 1'
#
loop_
_entity.id
_entity.type
_entity.pdbx_description
1 polymer ?
#
loop_
_entity_poly.entity_id
_entity_poly.type
_entity_poly.pdbx_seq_one_letter_code
_entity_poly.pdbx_strand_id
1 'polypeptide(L)'
;MRRQGLRAKAARKFKATTNSRHSLPVADNLLQQDFTASAPNQKWVGDITYLHTEEGWLYLAVIIDLYSRRVIGWAMSERMTADLVCDALRMALWRRKQPTGVIVHSDRGSQYCSMAYQTLIRAHQLRCSMSAKGNCYDNAHAGAHQPGSL
;
A
#
# COMPACT_ATOMS: atom_id res chain seq x y z
N MET A 1 6.11 21.16 8.06
CA MET A 1 7.22 20.49 7.32
C MET A 1 8.32 21.48 6.88
N ARG A 2 8.77 22.40 7.74
CA ARG A 2 9.83 23.36 7.40
C ARG A 2 10.88 23.51 8.52
N ARG A 3 10.96 22.51 9.40
CA ARG A 3 11.81 22.56 10.61
C ARG A 3 12.98 21.57 10.60
N GLN A 4 13.14 20.77 9.54
CA GLN A 4 14.17 19.73 9.45
C GLN A 4 14.84 19.62 8.06
N GLY A 5 14.70 20.61 7.17
CA GLY A 5 15.32 20.56 5.84
C GLY A 5 14.83 19.43 4.92
N LEU A 6 13.81 18.67 5.32
CA LEU A 6 13.25 17.56 4.56
C LEU A 6 12.62 18.09 3.26
N ARG A 7 13.27 17.81 2.13
CA ARG A 7 12.76 18.08 0.78
C ARG A 7 12.08 16.81 0.26
N ALA A 8 10.86 16.94 -0.25
CA ALA A 8 10.22 15.85 -0.98
C ALA A 8 11.06 15.55 -2.24
N LYS A 9 11.70 14.38 -2.29
CA LYS A 9 12.35 13.86 -3.49
C LYS A 9 11.30 13.12 -4.30
N ALA A 10 11.14 13.46 -5.57
CA ALA A 10 10.21 12.77 -6.46
C ALA A 10 10.45 11.25 -6.39
N ALA A 11 9.36 10.49 -6.29
CA ALA A 11 9.44 9.02 -6.24
C ALA A 11 10.17 8.52 -7.49
N ARG A 12 11.26 7.78 -7.27
CA ARG A 12 12.02 7.10 -8.34
C ARG A 12 11.06 6.13 -9.06
N LYS A 13 11.21 5.97 -10.37
CA LYS A 13 10.42 4.98 -11.15
C LYS A 13 10.47 3.61 -10.46
N PHE A 14 9.28 3.09 -10.18
CA PHE A 14 9.03 1.85 -9.48
C PHE A 14 9.67 0.65 -10.21
N LYS A 15 10.39 -0.19 -9.47
CA LYS A 15 10.89 -1.49 -9.96
C LYS A 15 10.17 -2.54 -9.14
N ALA A 16 9.41 -3.42 -9.79
CA ALA A 16 8.63 -4.45 -9.10
C ALA A 16 9.56 -5.39 -8.31
N THR A 17 9.33 -5.49 -6.99
CA THR A 17 10.18 -6.23 -6.03
C THR A 17 9.47 -7.42 -5.39
N THR A 18 8.17 -7.57 -5.62
CA THR A 18 7.33 -8.60 -5.03
C THR A 18 7.32 -9.87 -5.86
N ASN A 19 7.48 -11.01 -5.20
CA ASN A 19 7.40 -12.31 -5.86
C ASN A 19 5.94 -12.67 -6.16
N SER A 20 5.46 -12.33 -7.35
CA SER A 20 4.12 -12.72 -7.83
C SER A 20 4.05 -14.17 -8.35
N ARG A 21 5.14 -14.95 -8.25
CA ARG A 21 5.20 -16.38 -8.61
C ARG A 21 5.15 -17.23 -7.33
N HIS A 22 3.98 -17.28 -6.72
CA HIS A 22 3.67 -18.16 -5.58
C HIS A 22 2.35 -18.89 -5.79
N SER A 23 2.10 -19.96 -5.05
CA SER A 23 0.85 -20.74 -5.08
C SER A 23 -0.25 -20.21 -4.15
N LEU A 24 -0.03 -19.09 -3.46
CA LEU A 24 -1.01 -18.51 -2.54
C LEU A 24 -2.24 -17.93 -3.27
N PRO A 25 -3.42 -17.91 -2.63
CA PRO A 25 -4.65 -17.35 -3.20
C PRO A 25 -4.49 -15.85 -3.49
N VAL A 26 -5.03 -15.41 -4.63
CA VAL A 26 -5.00 -14.03 -5.10
C VAL A 26 -6.41 -13.47 -5.07
N ALA A 27 -6.60 -12.25 -4.55
CA ALA A 27 -7.88 -11.57 -4.55
C ALA A 27 -8.20 -10.93 -5.91
N ASP A 28 -9.49 -10.75 -6.20
CA ASP A 28 -9.94 -10.06 -7.41
C ASP A 28 -9.46 -8.59 -7.44
N ASN A 29 -9.23 -8.06 -8.65
CA ASN A 29 -8.90 -6.65 -8.82
C ASN A 29 -10.18 -5.80 -8.69
N LEU A 30 -10.53 -5.42 -7.47
CA LEU A 30 -11.67 -4.55 -7.18
C LEU A 30 -11.37 -3.07 -7.50
N LEU A 31 -10.11 -2.71 -7.73
CA LEU A 31 -9.73 -1.34 -8.04
C LEU A 31 -9.97 -1.02 -9.53
N GLN A 32 -9.74 -1.98 -10.43
CA GLN A 32 -9.92 -1.83 -11.88
C GLN A 32 -9.29 -0.53 -12.45
N GLN A 33 -8.14 -0.10 -11.91
CA GLN A 33 -7.48 1.18 -12.23
C GLN A 33 -8.27 2.45 -11.88
N ASP A 34 -9.38 2.34 -11.15
CA ASP A 34 -10.07 3.48 -10.58
C ASP A 34 -9.45 3.88 -9.24
N PHE A 35 -8.49 4.80 -9.31
CA PHE A 35 -7.85 5.41 -8.16
C PHE A 35 -8.65 6.57 -7.54
N THR A 36 -9.85 6.87 -8.06
CA THR A 36 -10.66 7.96 -7.53
C THR A 36 -11.30 7.54 -6.20
N ALA A 37 -11.32 8.46 -5.25
CA ALA A 37 -12.05 8.33 -3.99
C ALA A 37 -12.70 9.68 -3.72
N SER A 38 -13.98 9.67 -3.38
CA SER A 38 -14.77 10.88 -3.08
C SER A 38 -14.74 11.24 -1.60
N ALA A 39 -14.34 10.31 -0.73
CA ALA A 39 -14.21 10.52 0.69
C ALA A 39 -13.01 9.73 1.28
N PRO A 40 -12.49 10.17 2.45
CA PRO A 40 -11.46 9.41 3.16
C PRO A 40 -11.96 8.00 3.53
N ASN A 41 -11.04 7.04 3.63
CA ASN A 41 -11.33 5.63 3.99
C ASN A 41 -12.23 4.86 3.02
N GLN A 42 -12.32 5.28 1.75
CA GLN A 42 -12.95 4.43 0.73
C GLN A 42 -11.96 3.44 0.12
N LYS A 43 -10.76 3.92 -0.21
CA LYS A 43 -9.72 3.15 -0.89
C LYS A 43 -8.34 3.47 -0.31
N TRP A 44 -7.62 2.45 0.10
CA TRP A 44 -6.24 2.51 0.54
C TRP A 44 -5.35 1.71 -0.41
N VAL A 45 -4.13 2.17 -0.64
CA VAL A 45 -3.12 1.45 -1.43
C VAL A 45 -1.93 1.12 -0.54
N GLY A 46 -1.52 -0.15 -0.56
CA GLY A 46 -0.32 -0.65 0.10
C GLY A 46 0.79 -0.94 -0.90
N ASP A 47 2.02 -0.55 -0.55
CA ASP A 47 3.22 -0.84 -1.35
C ASP A 47 4.43 -1.12 -0.46
N ILE A 48 5.39 -1.90 -0.97
CA ILE A 48 6.70 -2.15 -0.33
C ILE A 48 7.80 -1.56 -1.20
N THR A 49 8.59 -0.67 -0.62
CA THR A 49 9.81 -0.14 -1.22
C THR A 49 11.03 -0.48 -0.37
N TYR A 50 12.22 -0.14 -0.84
CA TYR A 50 13.47 -0.37 -0.12
C TYR A 50 14.26 0.93 0.00
N LEU A 51 14.87 1.13 1.17
CA LEU A 51 15.65 2.30 1.53
C LEU A 51 17.09 1.88 1.80
N HIS A 52 18.04 2.62 1.23
CA HIS A 52 19.45 2.48 1.55
C HIS A 52 19.78 3.33 2.77
N THR A 53 20.41 2.74 3.77
CA THR A 53 20.98 3.41 4.95
C THR A 53 22.49 3.22 4.97
N GLU A 54 23.18 3.87 5.90
CA GLU A 54 24.62 3.66 6.12
C GLU A 54 24.91 2.28 6.75
N GLU A 55 23.90 1.63 7.32
CA GLU A 55 23.98 0.35 8.02
C GLU A 55 23.45 -0.83 7.17
N GLY A 56 22.89 -0.55 5.98
CA GLY A 56 22.38 -1.58 5.07
C GLY A 56 21.09 -1.19 4.35
N TRP A 57 20.34 -2.19 3.88
CA TRP A 57 19.04 -2.00 3.23
C TRP A 57 17.90 -2.28 4.20
N LEU A 58 16.88 -1.42 4.18
CA LEU A 58 15.61 -1.63 4.88
C LEU A 58 14.47 -1.73 3.89
N TYR A 59 13.55 -2.65 4.12
CA TYR A 59 12.24 -2.67 3.49
C TYR A 59 11.30 -1.73 4.23
N LEU A 60 10.57 -0.91 3.49
CA LEU A 60 9.56 0.02 3.99
C LEU A 60 8.22 -0.36 3.35
N ALA A 61 7.27 -0.79 4.18
CA ALA A 61 5.87 -0.91 3.77
C ALA A 61 5.14 0.41 4.07
N VAL A 62 4.34 0.90 3.13
CA VAL A 62 3.52 2.10 3.26
C VAL A 62 2.07 1.82 2.90
N ILE A 63 1.14 2.51 3.56
CA ILE A 63 -0.28 2.53 3.23
C ILE A 63 -0.71 3.98 3.06
N ILE A 64 -1.32 4.27 1.91
CA ILE A 64 -1.76 5.59 1.49
C ILE A 64 -3.28 5.59 1.36
N ASP A 65 -3.93 6.61 1.92
CA ASP A 65 -5.34 6.89 1.66
C ASP A 65 -5.49 7.65 0.32
N LEU A 66 -6.24 7.08 -0.64
CA LEU A 66 -6.30 7.63 -2.00
C LEU A 66 -7.00 8.99 -2.08
N TYR A 67 -7.95 9.28 -1.19
CA TYR A 67 -8.63 10.57 -1.14
C TYR A 67 -7.67 11.67 -0.67
N SER A 68 -7.05 11.49 0.48
CA SER A 68 -6.22 12.52 1.11
C SER A 68 -4.76 12.54 0.65
N ARG A 69 -4.32 11.48 -0.06
CA ARG A 69 -2.92 11.24 -0.44
C ARG A 69 -1.95 11.15 0.73
N ARG A 70 -2.44 10.95 1.95
CA ARG A 70 -1.62 10.87 3.15
C ARG A 70 -1.14 9.44 3.38
N VAL A 71 0.12 9.31 3.81
CA VAL A 71 0.60 8.06 4.41
C VAL A 71 -0.10 7.88 5.75
N ILE A 72 -0.96 6.87 5.83
CA ILE A 72 -1.77 6.58 7.02
C ILE A 72 -1.21 5.41 7.83
N GLY A 73 -0.35 4.57 7.24
CA GLY A 73 0.36 3.50 7.95
C GLY A 73 1.71 3.24 7.30
N TRP A 74 2.69 2.80 8.08
CA TRP A 74 3.99 2.39 7.59
C TRP A 74 4.71 1.48 8.60
N ALA A 75 5.65 0.68 8.13
CA ALA A 75 6.55 -0.12 8.96
C ALA A 75 7.87 -0.36 8.22
N MET A 76 8.97 -0.58 8.96
CA MET A 76 10.28 -0.88 8.38
C MET A 76 10.87 -2.15 8.98
N SER A 77 11.61 -2.91 8.17
CA SER A 77 12.33 -4.11 8.62
C SER A 77 13.50 -4.40 7.68
N GLU A 78 14.54 -5.04 8.19
CA GLU A 78 15.62 -5.63 7.38
C GLU A 78 15.12 -6.79 6.50
N ARG A 79 13.93 -7.34 6.79
CA ARG A 79 13.36 -8.49 6.08
C ARG A 79 12.00 -8.16 5.49
N MET A 80 11.78 -8.61 4.26
CA MET A 80 10.49 -8.46 3.56
C MET A 80 9.51 -9.57 4.00
N THR A 81 8.94 -9.44 5.19
CA THR A 81 8.03 -10.43 5.81
C THR A 81 6.56 -10.06 5.68
N ALA A 82 5.66 -11.01 5.98
CA ALA A 82 4.23 -10.73 6.14
C ALA A 82 3.95 -9.77 7.31
N ASP A 83 4.73 -9.86 8.39
CA ASP A 83 4.58 -8.97 9.55
C ASP A 83 4.79 -7.50 9.17
N LEU A 84 5.75 -7.21 8.29
CA LEU A 84 6.01 -5.86 7.80
C LEU A 84 4.75 -5.20 7.21
N VAL A 85 4.00 -5.90 6.35
CA VAL A 85 2.76 -5.36 5.77
C VAL A 85 1.60 -5.38 6.76
N CYS A 86 1.57 -6.33 7.71
CA CYS A 86 0.57 -6.37 8.77
C CYS A 86 0.71 -5.19 9.73
N ASP A 87 1.94 -4.81 10.11
CA ASP A 87 2.20 -3.71 11.03
C ASP A 87 1.84 -2.36 10.40
N ALA A 88 2.15 -2.18 9.11
CA ALA A 88 1.69 -1.01 8.37
C ALA A 88 0.15 -0.93 8.35
N LEU A 89 -0.55 -2.05 8.15
CA LEU A 89 -2.02 -2.12 8.16
C LEU A 89 -2.62 -1.84 9.54
N ARG A 90 -2.07 -2.41 10.61
CA ARG A 90 -2.48 -2.12 12.00
C ARG A 90 -2.33 -0.65 12.33
N MET A 91 -1.22 -0.03 11.93
CA MET A 91 -1.00 1.41 12.13
C MET A 91 -2.05 2.25 11.38
N ALA A 92 -2.34 1.90 10.12
CA ALA A 92 -3.37 2.57 9.32
C ALA A 92 -4.75 2.47 9.97
N LEU A 93 -5.16 1.26 10.35
CA LEU A 93 -6.43 1.01 11.05
C LEU A 93 -6.55 1.85 12.32
N TRP A 94 -5.52 1.84 13.17
CA TRP A 94 -5.53 2.59 14.42
C TRP A 94 -5.66 4.10 14.20
N ARG A 95 -4.82 4.67 13.31
CA ARG A 95 -4.86 6.11 12.99
C ARG A 95 -6.17 6.56 12.35
N ARG A 96 -6.89 5.66 11.69
CA ARG A 96 -8.15 5.94 10.99
C ARG A 96 -9.38 5.54 11.78
N LYS A 97 -9.20 5.16 13.05
CA LYS A 97 -10.27 4.76 13.98
C LYS A 97 -11.07 3.53 13.51
N GLN A 98 -10.36 2.54 12.97
CA GLN A 98 -10.89 1.21 12.61
C GLN A 98 -12.09 1.27 11.63
N PRO A 99 -11.95 1.91 10.45
CA PRO A 99 -13.03 1.89 9.47
C PRO A 99 -13.23 0.49 8.91
N THR A 100 -14.47 0.17 8.55
CA THR A 100 -14.84 -1.08 7.88
C THR A 100 -15.19 -0.81 6.42
N GLY A 101 -15.23 -1.86 5.60
CA GLY A 101 -15.63 -1.78 4.19
C GLY A 101 -14.62 -1.11 3.25
N VAL A 102 -13.49 -0.63 3.78
CA VAL A 102 -12.42 0.01 2.99
C VAL A 102 -11.83 -0.99 2.01
N ILE A 103 -11.66 -0.57 0.75
CA ILE A 103 -10.90 -1.34 -0.22
C ILE A 103 -9.41 -1.14 0.06
N VAL A 104 -8.68 -2.21 0.32
CA VAL A 104 -7.23 -2.20 0.46
C VAL A 104 -6.62 -2.87 -0.75
N HIS A 105 -5.97 -2.07 -1.60
CA HIS A 105 -5.33 -2.52 -2.82
C HIS A 105 -3.83 -2.70 -2.64
N SER A 106 -3.29 -3.82 -3.10
CA SER A 106 -1.84 -4.11 -3.10
C SER A 106 -1.45 -4.87 -4.37
N ASP A 107 -0.15 -5.10 -4.56
CA ASP A 107 0.26 -6.12 -5.53
C ASP A 107 -0.03 -7.55 -5.03
N ARG A 108 0.34 -8.53 -5.86
CA ARG A 108 0.28 -9.97 -5.58
C ARG A 108 1.56 -10.49 -4.92
N GLY A 109 2.23 -9.71 -4.09
CA GLY A 109 3.36 -10.18 -3.31
C GLY A 109 2.95 -11.25 -2.31
N SER A 110 3.85 -12.20 -2.02
CA SER A 110 3.62 -13.26 -1.02
C SER A 110 3.26 -12.73 0.36
N GLN A 111 3.72 -11.52 0.70
CA GLN A 111 3.42 -10.82 1.94
C GLN A 111 1.94 -10.46 2.04
N TYR A 112 1.38 -9.87 0.97
CA TYR A 112 -0.04 -9.53 0.89
C TYR A 112 -0.95 -10.74 0.69
N CYS A 113 -0.45 -11.80 0.05
CA CYS A 113 -1.19 -13.07 -0.09
C CYS A 113 -1.06 -13.99 1.14
N SER A 114 -0.27 -13.60 2.15
CA SER A 114 -0.05 -14.42 3.34
C SER A 114 -1.34 -14.63 4.15
N MET A 115 -1.44 -15.78 4.83
CA MET A 115 -2.57 -16.07 5.71
C MET A 115 -2.73 -15.01 6.81
N ALA A 116 -1.61 -14.53 7.38
CA ALA A 116 -1.62 -13.49 8.40
C ALA A 116 -2.28 -12.20 7.90
N TYR A 117 -1.86 -11.70 6.74
CA TYR A 117 -2.42 -10.48 6.16
C TYR A 117 -3.89 -10.64 5.78
N GLN A 118 -4.24 -11.74 5.12
CA GLN A 118 -5.62 -12.03 4.72
C GLN A 118 -6.55 -12.22 5.92
N THR A 119 -6.05 -12.78 7.02
CA THR A 119 -6.80 -12.89 8.28
C THR A 119 -7.04 -11.52 8.90
N LEU A 120 -6.04 -10.64 8.90
CA LEU A 120 -6.18 -9.27 9.38
C LEU A 120 -7.20 -8.47 8.56
N ILE A 121 -7.16 -8.59 7.22
CA ILE A 121 -8.16 -7.99 6.32
C ILE A 121 -9.58 -8.43 6.70
N ARG A 122 -9.81 -9.75 6.83
CA ARG A 122 -11.12 -10.30 7.18
C ARG A 122 -11.58 -9.87 8.57
N ALA A 123 -10.68 -9.91 9.57
CA ALA A 123 -11.01 -9.55 10.95
C ALA A 123 -11.50 -8.10 11.10
N HIS A 124 -10.99 -7.20 10.25
CA HIS A 124 -11.39 -5.79 10.24
C HIS A 124 -12.43 -5.44 9.17
N GLN A 125 -13.06 -6.44 8.54
CA GLN A 125 -14.11 -6.26 7.52
C GLN A 125 -13.64 -5.38 6.35
N LEU A 126 -12.37 -5.48 5.99
CA LEU A 126 -11.78 -4.79 4.85
C LEU A 126 -11.97 -5.61 3.57
N ARG A 127 -11.93 -4.94 2.42
CA ARG A 127 -12.08 -5.59 1.11
C ARG A 127 -10.72 -5.66 0.42
N CYS A 128 -10.15 -6.86 0.34
CA CYS A 128 -8.89 -7.06 -0.37
C CYS A 128 -9.07 -6.84 -1.88
N SER A 129 -8.15 -6.11 -2.48
CA SER A 129 -8.04 -5.92 -3.92
C SER A 129 -6.58 -6.14 -4.31
N MET A 130 -6.31 -6.88 -5.38
CA MET A 130 -4.95 -7.09 -5.84
C MET A 130 -4.78 -6.77 -7.32
N SER A 131 -3.64 -6.18 -7.69
CA SER A 131 -3.32 -5.86 -9.09
C SER A 131 -3.33 -7.10 -9.99
N ALA A 132 -3.38 -6.94 -11.31
CA ALA A 132 -3.22 -8.06 -12.24
C ALA A 132 -1.77 -8.60 -12.26
N LYS A 133 -1.57 -9.89 -12.59
CA LYS A 133 -0.23 -10.48 -12.71
C LYS A 133 0.58 -9.71 -13.77
N GLY A 134 1.70 -9.10 -13.36
CA GLY A 134 2.56 -8.33 -14.26
C GLY A 134 2.10 -6.90 -14.57
N ASN A 135 1.05 -6.39 -13.90
CA ASN A 135 0.60 -5.00 -14.07
C ASN A 135 1.03 -4.12 -12.88
N CYS A 136 2.24 -3.58 -12.95
CA CYS A 136 2.78 -2.66 -11.93
C CYS A 136 2.18 -1.25 -11.96
N TYR A 137 1.38 -0.93 -12.99
CA TYR A 137 0.72 0.37 -13.11
C TYR A 137 -0.47 0.53 -12.15
N ASP A 138 -1.00 -0.57 -11.61
CA ASP A 138 -2.13 -0.58 -10.67
C ASP A 138 -1.76 -0.08 -9.25
N ASN A 139 -0.47 0.01 -8.90
CA ASN A 139 -0.01 0.58 -7.62
C ASN A 139 0.62 1.98 -7.77
N ALA A 140 0.97 2.38 -9.00
CA ALA A 140 1.84 3.53 -9.27
C ALA A 140 1.12 4.89 -9.26
N HIS A 141 -0.21 4.95 -9.20
CA HIS A 141 -0.95 6.22 -9.27
C HIS A 141 -1.11 6.89 -7.89
N ALA A 142 0.02 7.14 -7.23
CA ALA A 142 0.12 8.05 -6.09
C ALA A 142 0.28 9.53 -6.51
N GLY A 143 0.30 9.85 -7.81
CA GLY A 143 0.52 11.21 -8.29
C GLY A 143 0.05 11.47 -9.71
N ALA A 144 -1.20 11.90 -9.87
CA ALA A 144 -1.65 12.84 -10.89
C ALA A 144 -3.09 13.22 -10.54
N HIS A 145 -3.27 14.42 -10.00
CA HIS A 145 -4.53 15.13 -10.19
C HIS A 145 -4.47 15.63 -11.63
N GLN A 146 -5.36 15.20 -12.51
CA GLN A 146 -5.63 15.97 -13.72
C GLN A 146 -6.55 17.13 -13.30
N PRO A 147 -6.09 18.40 -13.38
CA PRO A 147 -7.02 19.51 -13.30
C PRO A 147 -7.69 19.65 -14.67
N GLY A 148 -9.02 19.53 -14.73
CA GLY A 148 -9.73 19.80 -15.98
C GLY A 148 -11.21 19.42 -15.98
N SER A 149 -12.03 20.22 -15.29
CA SER A 149 -13.37 20.58 -15.79
C SER A 149 -13.92 21.77 -15.00
N LEU A 150 -13.53 22.97 -15.42
CA LEU A 150 -14.38 24.12 -15.78
C LEU A 150 -13.46 25.26 -16.25
#